data_AF-A0A060C3L7-F1
#
_entry.id   AF-A0A060C3L7-F1
#
_cell.length_a   1.000
_cell.length_b   1.000
_cell.length_c   1.000
_cell.angle_alpha   90.00
_cell.angle_beta   90.00
_cell.angle_gamma   90.00
#
_symmetry.space_group_name_H-M   'P 1'
#
loop_
_entity.id
_entity.type
_entity.pdbx_description
1 polymer ?
#
loop_
_entity_poly.entity_id
_entity_poly.type
_entity_poly.pdbx_seq_one_letter_code
_entity_poly.pdbx_strand_id
1 'polypeptide(L)'
;RFYQFCERAVKIVFVPSYLNGNDGIFNVDYYDLLIGMDVTVFPSYYEPWGYTPHESVAFSVPTITTTLAGFGLWAQKNRGQ
;
A
#
# COMPACT_ATOMS: atom_id res chain seq x y z
N ARG A 1 -10.12 15.88 11.15
CA ARG A 1 -10.03 15.49 12.58
C ARG A 1 -10.49 14.04 12.69
N PHE A 2 -9.58 13.07 12.69
CA PHE A 2 -9.93 11.67 12.94
C PHE A 2 -10.12 11.49 14.46
N TYR A 3 -11.30 11.03 14.87
CA TYR A 3 -11.56 10.65 16.26
C TYR A 3 -11.09 9.21 16.46
N GLN A 4 -10.09 9.03 17.32
CA GLN A 4 -9.53 7.72 17.61
C GLN A 4 -9.77 7.41 19.08
N PHE A 5 -10.73 6.51 19.35
CA PHE A 5 -10.98 6.00 20.69
C PHE A 5 -9.86 5.02 21.08
N CYS A 6 -9.40 5.10 22.33
CA CYS A 6 -8.27 4.33 22.84
C CYS A 6 -8.51 2.80 22.77
N GLU A 7 -9.77 2.36 22.76
CA GLU A 7 -10.15 0.93 22.81
C GLU A 7 -10.22 0.20 21.46
N ARG A 8 -10.02 0.88 20.32
CA ARG A 8 -10.05 0.20 19.02
C ARG A 8 -8.80 -0.63 18.77
N ALA A 9 -8.97 -1.91 18.38
CA ALA A 9 -7.88 -2.80 17.98
C ALA A 9 -7.13 -2.29 16.74
N VAL A 10 -7.81 -1.59 15.84
CA VAL A 10 -7.21 -0.97 14.65
C VAL A 10 -7.03 0.52 14.88
N LYS A 11 -5.81 1.00 14.65
CA LYS A 11 -5.44 2.41 14.69
C LYS A 11 -5.27 2.93 13.25
N ILE A 12 -5.81 4.11 12.95
CA ILE A 12 -5.75 4.72 11.62
C ILE A 12 -4.89 5.98 11.72
N VAL A 13 -3.86 6.07 10.89
CA VAL A 13 -3.02 7.27 10.76
C VAL A 13 -3.17 7.79 9.33
N PHE A 14 -3.59 9.04 9.19
CA PHE A 14 -3.70 9.70 7.88
C PHE A 14 -2.57 10.72 7.73
N VAL A 15 -1.76 10.53 6.68
CA VAL A 15 -0.59 11.36 6.39
C VAL A 15 -0.79 12.03 5.01
N PRO A 16 -1.20 13.31 4.97
CA PRO A 16 -1.46 14.04 3.73
C PRO A 16 -0.18 14.67 3.14
N SER A 17 0.91 13.93 3.08
CA SER A 17 2.19 14.36 2.53
C SER A 17 2.86 13.22 1.76
N TYR A 18 3.71 13.58 0.80
CA TYR A 18 4.58 12.60 0.16
C TYR A 18 5.73 12.21 1.10
N LEU A 19 6.05 10.93 1.15
CA LEU A 19 7.14 10.37 1.95
C LEU A 19 8.47 10.54 1.21
N ASN A 20 9.07 11.73 1.36
CA ASN A 20 10.32 12.13 0.70
C ASN A 20 11.48 12.32 1.68
N GLY A 21 11.37 11.77 2.89
CA GLY A 21 12.39 11.91 3.94
C GLY A 21 12.40 13.26 4.65
N ASN A 22 11.61 14.24 4.21
CA ASN A 22 11.54 15.59 4.80
C ASN A 22 10.09 16.08 4.93
N ASP A 23 9.20 15.19 5.38
CA ASP A 23 7.76 15.42 5.52
C ASP A 23 7.36 15.95 6.91
N GLY A 24 8.27 15.91 7.89
CA GLY A 24 8.07 16.40 9.25
C GLY A 24 7.24 15.47 10.15
N ILE A 25 6.74 14.35 9.63
CA ILE A 25 5.95 13.36 10.38
C ILE A 25 6.80 12.10 10.61
N PHE A 26 7.20 11.43 9.53
CA PHE A 26 8.04 10.23 9.63
C PHE A 26 9.52 10.53 9.37
N ASN A 27 9.82 11.46 8.47
CA ASN A 27 11.18 11.77 7.98
C ASN A 27 11.91 10.52 7.46
N VAL A 28 11.16 9.67 6.75
CA VAL A 28 11.65 8.44 6.12
C VAL A 28 11.17 8.43 4.67
N ASP A 29 12.00 7.91 3.77
CA ASP A 29 11.65 7.79 2.36
C ASP A 29 10.58 6.72 2.13
N TYR A 30 9.78 6.90 1.07
CA TYR A 30 8.69 6.01 0.70
C TYR A 30 9.09 4.52 0.68
N TYR A 31 10.23 4.18 0.05
CA TYR A 31 10.66 2.80 -0.10
C TYR A 31 11.14 2.17 1.21
N ASP A 32 11.78 2.95 2.08
CA ASP A 32 12.21 2.50 3.41
C ASP A 32 11.01 2.23 4.32
N LEU A 33 9.95 3.02 4.17
CA LEU A 33 8.70 2.81 4.89
C LEU A 33 7.92 1.63 4.30
N LEU A 34 7.94 1.45 2.99
CA LEU A 34 7.26 0.36 2.30
C LEU A 34 7.79 -1.02 2.74
N ILE A 35 9.11 -1.21 2.80
CA ILE A 35 9.72 -2.47 3.27
C ILE A 35 9.42 -2.78 4.74
N GLY A 36 9.07 -1.75 5.53
CA GLY A 36 8.70 -1.89 6.94
C GLY A 36 7.24 -2.29 7.16
N MET A 37 6.44 -2.39 6.10
CA MET A 37 5.02 -2.76 6.20
C MET A 37 4.82 -4.27 6.16
N ASP A 38 3.97 -4.79 7.05
CA ASP A 38 3.60 -6.21 7.06
C ASP A 38 2.65 -6.57 5.89
N VAL A 39 1.82 -5.62 5.46
CA VAL A 39 0.84 -5.81 4.39
C VAL A 39 0.49 -4.47 3.74
N THR A 40 0.30 -4.47 2.42
CA THR A 40 -0.24 -3.33 1.68
C THR A 40 -1.58 -3.65 1.05
N VAL A 41 -2.47 -2.65 0.97
CA VAL A 41 -3.85 -2.83 0.51
C VAL A 41 -4.22 -1.71 -0.46
N PHE A 42 -4.47 -2.08 -1.72
CA PHE A 42 -4.81 -1.16 -2.82
C PHE A 42 -6.12 -1.58 -3.49
N PRO A 43 -7.29 -1.23 -2.88
CA PRO A 43 -8.59 -1.63 -3.38
C PRO A 43 -9.06 -0.73 -4.54
N SER A 44 -8.31 -0.71 -5.64
CA SER A 44 -8.56 0.16 -6.79
C SER A 44 -9.79 -0.28 -7.60
N TYR A 45 -10.67 0.66 -7.95
CA TYR A 45 -11.80 0.41 -8.87
C TYR A 45 -11.39 0.56 -10.34
N TYR A 46 -10.52 1.53 -10.62
CA TYR A 46 -9.99 1.81 -11.95
C TYR A 46 -8.51 2.12 -11.87
N GLU A 47 -7.68 1.17 -12.31
CA GLU A 47 -6.23 1.30 -12.32
C GLU A 47 -5.68 0.55 -13.54
N PRO A 48 -5.22 1.24 -14.61
CA PRO A 48 -4.85 0.60 -15.87
C PRO A 48 -3.77 -0.47 -15.73
N TRP A 49 -2.82 -0.25 -14.82
CA TRP A 49 -1.80 -1.22 -14.44
C TRP A 49 -1.86 -1.45 -12.93
N GLY A 50 -1.11 -0.69 -12.15
CA GLY A 50 -0.96 -0.93 -10.72
C GLY A 50 0.49 -0.94 -10.33
N TYR A 51 1.13 0.23 -10.37
CA TYR A 51 2.54 0.34 -9.98
C TYR A 51 2.73 0.17 -8.48
N THR A 52 1.83 0.70 -7.66
CA THR A 52 1.93 0.57 -6.20
C THR A 52 1.81 -0.88 -5.71
N PRO A 53 0.84 -1.70 -6.18
CA PRO A 53 0.82 -3.10 -5.83
C PRO A 53 2.00 -3.89 -6.45
N HIS A 54 2.49 -3.47 -7.61
CA HIS A 54 3.66 -4.08 -8.24
C HIS A 54 4.95 -3.82 -7.44
N GLU A 55 5.20 -2.58 -7.05
CA GLU A 55 6.34 -2.18 -6.22
C GLU A 55 6.31 -2.92 -4.88
N SER A 56 5.14 -2.97 -4.22
CA SER A 56 4.99 -3.70 -2.95
C SER A 56 5.38 -5.17 -3.08
N VAL A 57 4.94 -5.85 -4.15
CA VAL A 57 5.31 -7.24 -4.41
C VAL A 57 6.80 -7.37 -4.76
N ALA A 58 7.38 -6.43 -5.49
CA ALA A 58 8.82 -6.41 -5.80
C ALA A 58 9.69 -6.29 -4.53
N PHE A 59 9.22 -5.56 -3.53
CA PHE A 59 9.84 -5.46 -2.20
C PHE A 59 9.44 -6.59 -1.25
N SER A 60 8.85 -7.68 -1.76
CA SER A 60 8.44 -8.86 -0.99
C SER A 60 7.39 -8.57 0.09
N VAL A 61 6.60 -7.51 -0.07
CA VAL A 61 5.51 -7.16 0.86
C VAL A 61 4.20 -7.78 0.36
N PRO A 62 3.51 -8.62 1.18
CA PRO A 62 2.20 -9.16 0.84
C PRO A 62 1.21 -8.05 0.49
N THR A 63 0.59 -8.14 -0.67
CA THR A 63 -0.22 -7.07 -1.24
C THR A 63 -1.61 -7.55 -1.61
N ILE A 64 -2.63 -6.79 -1.20
CA ILE A 64 -4.03 -7.01 -1.59
C ILE A 64 -4.40 -5.98 -2.66
N THR A 65 -4.83 -6.43 -3.83
CA THR A 65 -5.33 -5.60 -4.93
C THR A 65 -6.63 -6.19 -5.50
N THR A 66 -7.29 -5.49 -6.42
CA THR A 66 -8.57 -5.93 -7.00
C THR A 66 -8.37 -6.61 -8.35
N THR A 67 -9.36 -7.39 -8.76
CA THR A 67 -9.45 -7.95 -10.12
C THR A 67 -9.84 -6.90 -11.17
N LEU A 68 -10.01 -5.63 -10.78
CA LEU A 68 -10.27 -4.52 -11.70
C LEU A 68 -8.99 -3.73 -12.02
N ALA A 69 -7.95 -3.87 -11.21
CA ALA A 69 -6.62 -3.33 -11.50
C ALA A 69 -5.89 -4.21 -12.52
N GLY A 70 -5.14 -3.60 -13.44
CA GLY A 70 -4.37 -4.32 -14.46
C GLY A 70 -3.35 -5.31 -13.89
N PHE A 71 -2.69 -4.95 -12.79
CA PHE A 71 -1.73 -5.79 -12.06
C PHE A 71 -2.44 -6.95 -11.38
N GLY A 72 -3.61 -6.73 -10.78
CA GLY A 72 -4.42 -7.81 -10.21
C GLY A 72 -4.89 -8.81 -11.26
N LEU A 73 -5.32 -8.34 -12.43
CA LEU A 73 -5.65 -9.18 -13.58
C LEU A 73 -4.44 -9.96 -14.09
N TRP A 74 -3.27 -9.33 -14.18
CA TRP A 74 -2.02 -9.98 -14.55
C TRP A 74 -1.64 -11.06 -13.52
N ALA A 75 -1.65 -10.76 -12.23
CA ALA A 75 -1.31 -11.70 -11.16
C ALA A 75 -2.26 -12.90 -11.16
N GLN A 76 -3.57 -12.68 -11.40
CA GLN A 76 -4.55 -13.75 -11.52
C GLN A 76 -4.25 -14.69 -12.69
N LYS A 77 -3.84 -14.15 -13.86
CA LYS A 77 -3.49 -14.95 -15.04
C LYS A 77 -2.22 -15.78 -14.85
N ASN A 78 -1.27 -15.29 -14.05
CA ASN A 78 0.00 -15.98 -13.77
C ASN A 78 -0.08 -16.91 -12.56
N ARG A 79 -1.23 -16.99 -11.88
CA ARG A 79 -1.43 -17.85 -10.72
C ARG A 79 -1.49 -19.32 -11.16
N GLY A 80 -0.34 -19.99 -11.23
CA GLY A 80 -0.23 -21.40 -11.58
C GLY A 80 0.69 -21.73 -12.77
N GLN A 81 1.46 -20.75 -13.26
CA GLN A 81 2.71 -21.03 -13.99
C GLN A 81 3.84 -21.24 -12.98
#